data_AF-A0A318R0Y1-F1
#
_entry.id   AF-A0A318R0Y1-F1
#
_cell.length_a   1.000
_cell.length_b   1.000
_cell.length_c   1.000
_cell.angle_alpha   90.00
_cell.angle_beta   90.00
_cell.angle_gamma   90.00
#
_symmetry.space_group_name_H-M   'P 1'
#
loop_
_entity.id
_entity.type
_entity.pdbx_description
1 polymer ?
#
loop_
_entity_poly.entity_id
_entity_poly.type
_entity_poly.pdbx_seq_one_letter_code
_entity_poly.pdbx_strand_id
1 'polypeptide(L)' 'MNTNAKIDALQLMLTDLRTRNESIRHKAAFRGCQPEFQSLVTRLIDQLESQLNSEKQIHREKLNSNR' A
#
# COMPACT_ATOMS: atom_id res chain seq x y z
N MET A 1 -17.62 -1.33 -14.39
CA MET A 1 -16.88 -1.12 -13.13
C MET A 1 -16.50 -2.48 -12.55
N ASN A 2 -15.50 -3.13 -13.13
CA ASN A 2 -14.95 -4.41 -12.63
C ASN A 2 -13.53 -4.11 -12.13
N THR A 3 -13.39 -3.02 -11.37
CA THR A 3 -12.13 -2.74 -10.68
C THR A 3 -11.98 -3.83 -9.63
N ASN A 4 -10.86 -4.54 -9.69
CA ASN A 4 -10.56 -5.57 -8.72
C ASN A 4 -10.55 -4.90 -7.35
N ALA A 5 -11.56 -5.16 -6.50
CA ALA A 5 -11.72 -4.52 -5.20
C ALA A 5 -10.45 -4.62 -4.34
N LYS A 6 -9.64 -5.66 -4.57
CA LYS A 6 -8.32 -5.84 -3.95
C LYS A 6 -7.29 -4.82 -4.44
N ILE A 7 -7.24 -4.52 -5.74
CA ILE A 7 -6.41 -3.45 -6.32
C ILE A 7 -6.80 -2.09 -5.74
N ASP A 8 -8.10 -1.80 -5.68
CA ASP A 8 -8.61 -0.54 -5.15
C ASP A 8 -8.26 -0.39 -3.65
N ALA A 9 -8.45 -1.45 -2.85
CA ALA A 9 -8.07 -1.47 -1.44
C ALA A 9 -6.56 -1.23 -1.22
N LEU A 10 -5.72 -1.88 -2.03
CA LEU A 10 -4.26 -1.70 -1.98
C LEU A 10 -3.85 -0.26 -2.32
N GLN A 11 -4.48 0.34 -3.34
CA GLN A 11 -4.22 1.74 -3.72
C GLN A 11 -4.67 2.73 -2.65
N LEU A 12 -5.83 2.50 -2.02
CA LEU A 12 -6.30 3.32 -0.90
C LEU A 12 -5.32 3.27 0.27
N MET A 13 -4.82 2.08 0.63
CA MET A 13 -3.87 1.93 1.73
C MET A 13 -2.51 2.56 1.46
N LEU A 14 -1.98 2.39 0.25
CA LEU A 14 -0.74 3.06 -0.16
C LEU A 14 -0.87 4.59 -0.11
N THR A 15 -2.03 5.12 -0.50
CA THR A 15 -2.29 6.56 -0.46
C THR A 15 -2.32 7.07 0.98
N ASP A 16 -3.00 6.35 1.88
CA ASP A 16 -3.09 6.71 3.29
C ASP A 16 -1.72 6.74 3.98
N LEU A 17 -0.92 5.69 3.77
CA LEU A 17 0.44 5.59 4.32
C LEU A 17 1.36 6.72 3.82
N ARG A 18 1.24 7.09 2.53
CA ARG A 18 2.08 8.13 1.92
C ARG A 18 1.66 9.55 2.32
N THR A 19 0.37 9.83 2.40
CA THR A 19 -0.12 11.21 2.46
C THR A 19 -0.87 11.58 3.74
N ARG A 20 -1.49 10.62 4.45
CA ARG A 20 -2.47 10.93 5.53
C ARG A 20 -2.05 10.49 6.93
N ASN A 21 -0.86 9.90 7.08
CA ASN A 21 -0.36 9.41 8.35
C ASN A 21 0.19 10.51 9.30
N GLU A 22 -0.19 11.78 9.16
CA GLU A 22 0.41 12.89 9.94
C GLU A 22 0.29 12.72 11.46
N SER A 23 -0.89 12.29 11.94
CA SER A 23 -1.15 12.16 13.38
C SER A 23 -0.27 11.10 14.05
N ILE A 24 0.04 10.00 13.35
CA ILE A 24 0.89 8.93 13.87
C ILE A 24 2.37 9.34 13.72
N ARG A 25 2.78 9.98 12.62
CA ARG A 25 4.12 10.56 12.48
C ARG A 25 4.46 11.52 13.63
N HIS A 26 3.54 12.42 14.00
CA HIS A 26 3.75 13.32 15.13
C HIS A 26 3.89 12.57 16.46
N LYS A 27 3.10 11.52 16.69
CA LYS A 27 3.23 10.68 17.90
C LYS A 27 4.55 9.91 17.95
N ALA A 28 5.02 9.42 16.80
CA ALA A 28 6.30 8.72 16.71
C ALA A 28 7.48 9.66 16.99
N ALA A 29 7.45 10.88 16.43
CA ALA A 29 8.41 11.92 16.74
C ALA A 29 8.40 12.30 18.24
N PHE A 30 7.21 12.49 18.83
CA PHE A 30 7.07 12.80 20.25
C PHE A 30 7.63 11.69 21.16
N ARG A 31 7.46 10.42 20.77
CA ARG A 31 7.98 9.26 21.52
C ARG A 31 9.45 8.96 21.24
N GLY A 32 10.09 9.68 20.33
CA GLY A 32 11.46 9.42 19.90
C GLY A 32 11.65 8.16 19.05
N CYS A 33 10.56 7.54 18.58
CA CYS A 33 10.59 6.33 17.75
C CYS A 33 10.36 6.60 16.25
N GLN A 34 10.67 7.83 15.80
CA GLN A 34 10.55 8.25 14.41
C GLN A 34 11.33 7.36 13.42
N PRO A 35 12.60 6.97 13.66
CA PRO A 35 13.34 6.16 12.69
C PRO A 35 12.79 4.73 12.56
N GLU A 36 12.38 4.11 13.68
CA GLU A 36 11.74 2.79 13.67
C GLU A 36 10.39 2.84 12.98
N PHE A 37 9.62 3.91 13.24
CA PHE A 37 8.34 4.13 12.59
C PHE A 37 8.50 4.29 11.07
N GLN A 38 9.46 5.10 10.62
CA GLN A 38 9.75 5.25 9.19
C GLN A 38 10.19 3.94 8.55
N SER A 39 11.09 3.19 9.19
CA SER A 39 11.50 1.87 8.69
C SER A 39 10.32 0.89 8.57
N LEU A 40 9.38 0.93 9.51
CA LEU A 40 8.16 0.11 9.45
C LEU A 40 7.25 0.56 8.29
N VAL A 41 7.03 1.86 8.13
CA VAL A 41 6.20 2.42 7.04
C VAL A 41 6.79 2.06 5.67
N THR A 42 8.10 2.21 5.47
CA THR A 42 8.76 1.82 4.22
C THR A 42 8.53 0.34 3.91
N ARG A 43 8.76 -0.55 4.87
CA ARG A 43 8.51 -1.99 4.68
C ARG A 43 7.05 -2.30 4.33
N LEU A 44 6.10 -1.63 4.96
CA LEU A 44 4.67 -1.78 4.66
C LEU A 44 4.33 -1.30 3.25
N ILE A 45 4.89 -0.16 2.82
CA ILE A 45 4.71 0.35 1.47
C ILE A 45 5.24 -0.66 0.45
N ASP A 46 6.47 -1.15 0.64
CA ASP A 46 7.10 -2.11 -0.29
C ASP A 46 6.26 -3.40 -0.41
N GLN A 47 5.76 -3.91 0.71
CA GLN A 47 4.89 -5.08 0.73
C GLN A 47 3.58 -4.84 -0.04
N LEU A 48 2.93 -3.71 0.20
CA LEU A 48 1.67 -3.36 -0.47
C LEU A 48 1.87 -3.10 -1.97
N GLU A 49 2.99 -2.51 -2.37
CA GLU A 49 3.33 -2.31 -3.79
C GLU A 49 3.61 -3.64 -4.50
N SER A 50 4.33 -4.55 -3.86
CA SER A 50 4.56 -5.90 -4.39
C SER A 50 3.24 -6.66 -4.57
N GLN A 51 2.34 -6.58 -3.59
CA GLN A 51 1.00 -7.19 -3.69
C GLN A 51 0.19 -6.53 -4.81
N LEU A 52 0.22 -5.20 -4.93
CA LEU A 52 -0.51 -4.47 -5.98
C LEU A 52 -0.03 -4.86 -7.38
N ASN A 53 1.28 -4.98 -7.57
CA ASN A 53 1.85 -5.38 -8.86
C ASN A 53 1.47 -6.82 -9.21
N SER A 54 1.53 -7.73 -8.23
CA SER A 54 1.12 -9.12 -8.40
C SER A 54 -0.37 -9.23 -8.78
N GLU A 55 -1.25 -8.51 -8.07
CA GLU A 55 -2.68 -8.49 -8.35
C GLU A 55 -3.01 -7.88 -9.72
N LYS A 56 -2.29 -6.82 -10.12
CA LYS A 56 -2.41 -6.23 -11.45
C LYS A 56 -2.00 -7.23 -12.54
N GLN A 57 -0.92 -7.99 -12.31
CA GLN A 57 -0.47 -9.02 -13.24
C GLN A 57 -1.48 -10.15 -13.37
N ILE A 58 -1.94 -10.73 -12.26
CA ILE A 58 -2.96 -11.79 -12.24
C ILE A 58 -4.24 -11.31 -12.94
N HIS A 59 -4.66 -10.08 -12.68
CA HIS A 59 -5.84 -9.51 -13.32
C HIS A 59 -5.67 -9.37 -14.84
N ARG A 60 -4.49 -8.96 -15.31
CA ARG A 60 -4.17 -8.88 -16.75
C ARG A 60 -4.13 -10.27 -17.40
N GLU A 61 -3.51 -11.25 -16.76
CA GLU A 61 -3.45 -12.63 -17.25
C GLU A 61 -4.86 -13.24 -17.36
N LYS A 62 -5.70 -13.03 -16.35
CA LYS A 62 -7.11 -13.48 -16.36
C LYS A 62 -7.93 -12.85 -17.48
N LEU A 63 -7.70 -11.56 -17.78
CA LEU A 63 -8.35 -10.89 -18.91
C LEU A 63 -7.89 -11.45 -20.26
N ASN A 64 -6.61 -11.80 -20.39
CA ASN A 64 -6.04 -12.37 -21.61
C ASN A 64 -6.42 -13.84 -21.83
N SER A 65 -6.58 -14.62 -20.77
CA SER A 65 -6.97 -16.05 -20.84
C SER A 65 -8.46 -16.27 -21.13
N ASN A 66 -9.31 -15.25 -20.91
CA ASN A 66 -10.75 -15.30 -21.19
C ASN A 66 -11.11 -14.84 -22.61
N ARG A 67 -10.11 -14.62 -23.46
CA ARG A 67 -10.24 -14.07 -24.83
C ARG A 67 -9.86 -15.11 -25.86
#